data_AF-A0A7X8MNB5-F1
#
_entry.id   AF-A0A7X8MNB5-F1
#
_cell.length_a   1.000
_cell.length_b   1.000
_cell.length_c   1.000
_cell.angle_alpha   90.00
_cell.angle_beta   90.00
_cell.angle_gamma   90.00
#
_symmetry.space_group_name_H-M   'P 1'
#
loop_
_entity.id
_entity.type
_entity.pdbx_description
1 polymer ?
#
loop_
_entity_poly.entity_id
_entity_poly.type
_entity_poly.pdbx_seq_one_letter_code
_entity_poly.pdbx_strand_id
1 'polypeptide(L)' 'MKVGLLLLAIGLGLVAFTYSTYLLATKKYSHIKKEDLVSYYIDLAKYLYPVPFWSGVIGVVMVLIAVIVVLVNIPFAF' A
#
# COMPACT_ATOMS: atom_id res chain seq x y z
N MET A 1 -8.73 20.71 -6.50
CA MET A 1 -9.00 19.48 -7.30
C MET A 1 -7.74 18.85 -7.92
N LYS A 2 -6.96 19.54 -8.77
CA LYS A 2 -5.76 18.97 -9.45
C LYS A 2 -4.73 18.35 -8.49
N VAL A 3 -4.40 19.04 -7.40
CA VAL A 3 -3.46 18.56 -6.36
C VAL A 3 -3.98 17.28 -5.69
N GLY A 4 -5.28 17.22 -5.39
CA GLY A 4 -5.90 16.03 -4.81
C GLY A 4 -5.82 14.82 -5.76
N LEU A 5 -6.06 15.01 -7.05
CA LEU A 5 -5.91 13.94 -8.05
C LEU A 5 -4.46 13.46 -8.18
N LEU A 6 -3.49 14.37 -8.10
CA LEU A 6 -2.07 14.02 -8.17
C LEU A 6 -1.63 13.23 -6.94
N LEU A 7 -2.06 13.65 -5.74
CA LEU A 7 -1.85 12.90 -4.50
C LEU A 7 -2.52 11.52 -4.54
N LEU A 8 -3.73 11.43 -5.11
CA LEU A 8 -4.43 10.17 -5.28
C LEU A 8 -3.62 9.20 -6.15
N ALA A 9 -3.12 9.67 -7.30
CA ALA A 9 -2.34 8.85 -8.22
C ALA A 9 -1.05 8.31 -7.58
N ILE A 10 -0.31 9.16 -6.86
CA ILE A 10 0.90 8.75 -6.14
C ILE A 10 0.57 7.76 -5.02
N GLY A 11 -0.49 8.03 -4.25
CA GLY A 11 -0.91 7.17 -3.14
C GLY A 11 -1.31 5.77 -3.62
N LEU A 12 -2.09 5.70 -4.71
CA LEU A 12 -2.43 4.43 -5.37
C LEU A 12 -1.20 3.72 -5.90
N GLY A 13 -0.23 4.44 -6.45
CA GLY A 13 1.05 3.89 -6.91
C GLY A 13 1.83 3.22 -5.77
N LEU A 14 1.91 3.86 -4.60
CA LEU A 14 2.57 3.31 -3.41
C LEU A 14 1.85 2.06 -2.85
N VAL A 15 0.51 2.08 -2.84
CA VAL A 15 -0.29 0.92 -2.43
C VAL A 15 -0.08 -0.25 -3.42
N ALA A 16 -0.14 0.02 -4.72
CA ALA A 16 0.08 -0.97 -5.76
C ALA A 16 1.50 -1.56 -5.74
N PHE A 17 2.51 -0.73 -5.45
CA PHE A 17 3.88 -1.19 -5.22
C PHE A 17 3.93 -2.19 -4.06
N THR A 18 3.40 -1.79 -2.90
CA THR A 18 3.38 -2.63 -1.70
C THR A 18 2.68 -3.96 -1.93
N TYR A 19 1.52 -3.92 -2.61
CA TYR A 19 0.76 -5.11 -2.95
C TYR A 19 1.52 -6.04 -3.90
N SER A 20 2.17 -5.49 -4.92
CA SER A 20 3.01 -6.26 -5.85
C SER A 20 4.17 -6.93 -5.12
N THR A 21 4.86 -6.20 -4.24
CA THR A 21 5.96 -6.75 -3.43
C THR A 21 5.48 -7.84 -2.47
N TYR A 22 4.30 -7.68 -1.87
CA TYR A 22 3.67 -8.71 -1.05
C TYR A 22 3.38 -9.99 -1.85
N LEU A 23 2.81 -9.86 -3.06
CA LEU A 23 2.54 -11.01 -3.92
C LEU A 23 3.83 -11.76 -4.31
N LEU A 24 4.91 -11.04 -4.58
CA LEU A 24 6.21 -11.65 -4.85
C LEU A 24 6.77 -12.39 -3.63
N ALA A 25 6.68 -11.78 -2.45
CA ALA A 25 7.16 -12.36 -1.20
C ALA A 25 6.40 -13.64 -0.82
N THR A 26 5.07 -13.61 -0.92
CA THR A 26 4.22 -14.78 -0.62
C THR A 26 4.50 -15.95 -1.54
N LYS A 27 4.76 -15.70 -2.83
CA LYS A 27 5.21 -16.74 -3.77
C LYS A 27 6.58 -17.29 -3.39
N LYS A 28 7.54 -16.42 -3.05
CA LYS A 28 8.91 -16.81 -2.66
C LYS A 28 8.92 -17.73 -1.44
N TYR A 29 8.16 -17.40 -0.40
CA TYR A 29 8.12 -18.17 0.86
C TYR A 29 7.02 -19.23 0.92
N SER A 30 6.34 -19.51 -0.21
CA SER A 30 5.23 -20.46 -0.27
C SER A 30 5.60 -21.89 0.16
N HIS A 31 6.86 -22.28 -0.03
CA HIS A 31 7.39 -23.59 0.41
C HIS A 31 7.42 -23.69 1.94
N ILE A 32 7.91 -22.66 2.63
CA ILE A 32 8.01 -22.60 4.11
C ILE A 32 6.62 -22.60 4.75
N LYS A 33 5.63 -21.95 4.11
CA LYS A 33 4.26 -21.82 4.66
C LYS A 33 3.61 -23.17 5.02
N LYS A 34 3.95 -24.25 4.30
CA LYS A 34 3.40 -25.59 4.54
C LYS A 34 4.09 -26.33 5.69
N GLU A 35 5.34 -25.99 5.96
CA GLU A 35 6.21 -26.70 6.91
C GLU A 35 6.22 -25.97 8.26
N ASP A 36 6.35 -24.65 8.24
CA ASP A 36 6.38 -23.80 9.43
C ASP A 36 5.75 -22.42 9.15
N LEU A 37 4.54 -22.24 9.69
CA LEU A 37 3.80 -20.98 9.59
C LEU A 37 4.49 -19.82 10.31
N VAL A 38 5.16 -20.08 11.44
CA VAL A 38 5.81 -19.02 12.24
C VAL A 38 6.99 -18.46 11.47
N SER A 39 7.88 -19.34 10.99
CA SER A 39 9.02 -18.93 10.17
C SER A 39 8.58 -18.22 8.89
N TYR A 40 7.51 -18.69 8.25
CA TYR A 40 6.92 -18.02 7.08
C TYR A 40 6.55 -16.56 7.37
N TYR A 41 5.84 -16.27 8.47
CA TYR A 41 5.46 -14.89 8.80
C TYR A 41 6.65 -14.02 9.19
N ILE A 42 7.66 -14.58 9.87
CA ILE A 42 8.88 -13.85 10.22
C ILE A 42 9.64 -13.43 8.96
N ASP A 43 9.85 -14.33 8.01
CA ASP A 43 10.61 -14.01 6.80
C ASP A 43 9.83 -13.14 5.82
N LEU A 44 8.50 -13.31 5.79
CA LEU A 44 7.61 -12.39 5.09
C LEU A 44 7.69 -10.98 5.68
N ALA A 45 7.66 -10.85 7.01
CA ALA A 45 7.80 -9.57 7.69
C ALA A 45 9.16 -8.93 7.43
N LYS A 46 10.26 -9.69 7.52
CA LYS A 46 11.61 -9.21 7.19
C LYS A 46 11.74 -8.71 5.76
N TYR A 47 11.04 -9.34 4.81
CA TYR A 47 11.08 -8.93 3.40
C TYR A 47 10.23 -7.67 3.13
N LEU A 48 9.11 -7.53 3.82
CA LEU A 48 8.21 -6.38 3.67
C LEU A 48 8.68 -5.15 4.45
N TYR A 49 9.42 -5.34 5.54
CA TYR A 49 9.97 -4.24 6.33
C TYR A 49 11.37 -3.83 5.85
N PRO A 50 11.73 -2.55 6.00
CA PRO A 50 10.85 -1.43 6.36
C PRO A 50 10.12 -0.86 5.14
N VAL A 51 10.74 -0.87 3.97
CA VAL A 51 10.35 -0.02 2.83
C VAL A 51 8.98 -0.39 2.25
N PRO A 52 8.72 -1.64 1.77
CA PRO A 52 7.41 -1.98 1.23
C PRO A 52 6.27 -1.70 2.21
N PHE A 53 6.43 -2.05 3.48
CA PHE A 53 5.42 -1.83 4.50
C PHE A 53 5.11 -0.34 4.68
N TRP A 54 6.12 0.50 4.92
CA TRP A 54 5.93 1.93 5.14
C TRP A 54 5.44 2.66 3.89
N SER A 55 5.85 2.23 2.69
CA SER A 55 5.28 2.72 1.43
C SER A 55 3.77 2.49 1.38
N GLY A 56 3.29 1.31 1.79
CA GLY A 56 1.87 0.99 1.83
C GLY A 56 1.11 1.86 2.83
N VAL A 57 1.66 2.02 4.04
CA VAL A 57 1.08 2.88 5.09
C VAL A 57 0.97 4.33 4.60
N ILE A 58 2.06 4.90 4.07
CA ILE A 58 2.08 6.27 3.54
C ILE A 58 1.12 6.40 2.36
N GLY A 59 1.09 5.39 1.48
CA GLY A 59 0.17 5.35 0.34
C GLY A 59 -1.29 5.41 0.75
N VAL A 60 -1.71 4.61 1.74
CA VAL A 60 -3.08 4.63 2.27
C VAL A 60 -3.42 5.99 2.89
N VAL A 61 -2.51 6.55 3.70
CA VAL A 61 -2.70 7.88 4.30
C VAL A 61 -2.84 8.95 3.21
N MET A 62 -2.00 8.90 2.17
CA MET A 62 -2.09 9.80 1.02
C MET A 62 -3.42 9.67 0.28
N VAL A 63 -3.91 8.46 0.05
CA VAL A 63 -5.20 8.23 -0.60
C VAL A 63 -6.33 8.84 0.24
N LEU A 64 -6.32 8.66 1.56
CA LEU A 64 -7.33 9.26 2.44
C LEU A 64 -7.32 10.79 2.37
N ILE A 65 -6.13 11.40 2.46
CA ILE A 65 -5.97 12.86 2.35
C ILE A 65 -6.43 13.34 0.97
N ALA A 66 -6.02 12.65 -0.10
CA ALA A 66 -6.40 12.99 -1.47
C ALA A 66 -7.91 12.95 -1.67
N VAL A 67 -8.60 11.94 -1.15
CA VAL A 67 -10.06 11.83 -1.19
C VAL A 67 -10.72 13.00 -0.49
N ILE A 68 -10.28 13.36 0.72
CA ILE A 68 -10.80 14.53 1.45
C ILE A 68 -10.60 15.81 0.63
N VAL A 69 -9.40 16.03 0.11
CA VAL A 69 -9.07 17.22 -0.70
C VAL A 69 -9.92 17.29 -1.97
N VAL A 70 -10.15 16.16 -2.65
CA VAL A 70 -11.01 16.12 -3.83
C VAL A 70 -12.44 16.47 -3.44
N LEU A 71 -13.00 15.81 -2.42
CA LEU A 71 -14.39 16.02 -1.98
C LEU A 71 -14.68 17.47 -1.57
N VAL A 72 -13.79 18.12 -0.82
CA VAL A 72 -13.95 19.53 -0.40
C VAL A 72 -13.86 20.49 -1.58
N ASN A 73 -13.17 20.11 -2.65
CA ASN A 73 -13.00 20.94 -3.86
C ASN A 73 -14.03 20.61 -4.96
N ILE A 74 -14.96 19.68 -4.74
CA ILE A 74 -16.10 19.51 -5.63
C ILE A 74 -16.99 20.74 -5.39
N PRO A 75 -17.23 21.59 -6.39
CA PRO A 75 -18.21 22.66 -6.24
C PRO A 75 -19.54 21.97 -5.94
N PHE A 76 -20.06 22.15 -4.73
CA PHE A 76 -21.42 21.78 -4.41
C PHE A 76 -22.32 22.64 -5.31
N ALA A 77 -22.74 22.06 -6.43
CA ALA A 77 -23.82 22.59 -7.24
C ALA A 77 -25.11 22.35 -6.45
N PHE A 78 -25.41 23.28 -5.53
CA PHE A 78 -26.74 23.49 -5.00
C PHE A 78 -27.19 24.89 -5.42
#